data_AF-A0A3D2FPB8-F1
#
_entry.id   AF-A0A3D2FPB8-F1
#
_cell.length_a   1.000
_cell.length_b   1.000
_cell.length_c   1.000
_cell.angle_alpha   90.00
_cell.angle_beta   90.00
_cell.angle_gamma   90.00
#
_symmetry.space_group_name_H-M   'P 1'
#
loop_
_entity.id
_entity.type
_entity.pdbx_description
1 polymer ?
#
loop_
_entity_poly.entity_id
_entity_poly.type
_entity_poly.pdbx_seq_one_letter_code
_entity_poly.pdbx_strand_id
1 'polypeptide(L)' 'MRVITREQSQNLDRMAMGDYGISGEDLMGNAGLKLAEFIRLNLVDIHSPKIGIVCGKGNNGGDGFAAGERLHLWGFNV' A
#
# COMPACT_ATOMS: atom_id res chain seq x y z
N MET A 1 -4.13 2.74 -22.01
CA MET A 1 -4.10 2.09 -20.68
C MET A 1 -4.94 0.82 -20.75
N ARG A 2 -4.44 -0.34 -20.30
CA ARG A 2 -5.24 -1.57 -20.21
C ARG A 2 -5.65 -1.75 -18.75
N VAL A 3 -6.94 -1.84 -18.48
CA VAL A 3 -7.50 -2.10 -17.15
C VAL A 3 -7.84 -3.58 -17.08
N ILE A 4 -7.46 -4.23 -15.99
CA ILE A 4 -7.76 -5.64 -15.74
C ILE A 4 -9.03 -5.78 -14.89
N THR A 5 -9.72 -6.91 -15.04
CA THR A 5 -10.86 -7.24 -14.19
C THR A 5 -10.40 -7.62 -12.78
N ARG A 6 -11.34 -7.61 -11.82
CA ARG A 6 -11.10 -8.10 -10.46
C ARG A 6 -10.53 -9.53 -10.46
N GLU A 7 -11.10 -10.41 -11.27
CA GLU A 7 -10.65 -11.80 -11.37
C GLU A 7 -9.23 -11.90 -11.91
N GLN A 8 -8.90 -11.12 -12.94
CA GLN A 8 -7.54 -11.05 -13.47
C GLN A 8 -6.54 -10.56 -12.41
N SER A 9 -6.88 -9.54 -11.62
CA SER A 9 -6.03 -9.08 -10.51
C SER A 9 -5.81 -10.16 -9.46
N GLN A 10 -6.87 -10.85 -9.04
CA GLN A 10 -6.77 -11.94 -8.05
C GLN A 10 -5.94 -13.12 -8.56
N ASN A 11 -6.02 -13.40 -9.86
CA ASN A 11 -5.21 -14.43 -10.49
C ASN A 11 -3.73 -14.05 -10.55
N LEU A 12 -3.41 -12.77 -10.76
CA LEU A 12 -2.03 -12.27 -10.71
C LEU A 12 -1.45 -12.39 -9.29
N ASP A 13 -2.19 -12.02 -8.25
CA ASP A 13 -1.73 -12.17 -6.86
C ASP A 13 -1.48 -13.64 -6.51
N ARG A 14 -2.37 -14.54 -6.93
CA ARG A 14 -2.20 -15.99 -6.73
C ARG A 14 -0.97 -16.52 -7.46
N MET A 15 -0.74 -16.07 -8.69
CA MET A 15 0.42 -16.46 -9.48
C MET A 15 1.72 -15.95 -8.85
N ALA A 16 1.74 -14.69 -8.38
CA ALA A 16 2.89 -14.11 -7.70
C ALA A 16 3.28 -14.92 -6.45
N MET A 17 2.30 -15.32 -5.64
CA MET A 17 2.54 -16.13 -4.44
C MET A 17 2.87 -17.59 -4.73
N GLY A 18 2.16 -18.22 -5.68
CA GLY A 18 2.29 -19.64 -5.99
C GLY A 18 3.48 -19.95 -6.90
N ASP A 19 3.52 -19.32 -8.06
CA ASP A 19 4.44 -19.68 -9.14
C ASP A 19 5.78 -18.94 -9.03
N TYR A 20 5.77 -17.74 -8.43
CA TYR A 20 6.97 -16.89 -8.28
C TYR A 20 7.46 -16.76 -6.84
N GLY A 21 6.77 -17.35 -5.87
CA GLY A 21 7.20 -17.37 -4.46
C GLY A 21 7.27 -16.01 -3.77
N ILE A 22 6.60 -14.99 -4.31
CA ILE A 22 6.53 -13.65 -3.68
C ILE A 22 5.53 -13.73 -2.53
N SER A 23 5.96 -13.44 -1.30
CA SER A 23 5.08 -13.56 -0.14
C SER A 23 3.93 -12.53 -0.20
N GLY A 24 2.82 -12.82 0.48
CA GLY A 24 1.72 -11.86 0.60
C GLY A 24 2.15 -10.60 1.35
N GLU A 25 3.06 -10.76 2.31
CA GLU A 25 3.72 -9.69 3.05
C GLU A 25 4.54 -8.78 2.14
N ASP A 26 5.31 -9.34 1.21
CA ASP A 26 6.07 -8.57 0.22
C ASP A 26 5.15 -7.80 -0.74
N LEU A 27 4.08 -8.44 -1.22
CA LEU A 27 3.08 -7.78 -2.08
C LEU A 27 2.43 -6.58 -1.36
N MET A 28 1.97 -6.80 -0.13
CA MET A 28 1.35 -5.76 0.70
C MET A 28 2.33 -4.66 1.08
N GLY A 29 3.56 -5.02 1.46
CA GLY A 29 4.61 -4.06 1.78
C GLY A 29 4.97 -3.17 0.59
N ASN A 30 5.01 -3.73 -0.63
CA ASN A 30 5.21 -2.98 -1.85
C ASN A 30 4.04 -2.04 -2.17
N ALA A 31 2.79 -2.50 -2.00
CA ALA A 31 1.61 -1.66 -2.17
C ALA A 31 1.59 -0.49 -1.16
N GLY A 32 1.85 -0.78 0.11
CA GLY A 32 1.94 0.22 1.18
C GLY A 32 3.06 1.24 0.95
N LEU A 33 4.24 0.79 0.48
CA LEU A 33 5.34 1.70 0.10
C LEU A 33 4.90 2.66 -1.00
N LYS A 34 4.29 2.16 -2.07
CA LYS A 34 3.85 3.02 -3.20
C LYS A 34 2.78 4.02 -2.77
N LEU A 35 1.88 3.61 -1.88
CA LEU A 35 0.88 4.51 -1.29
C LEU A 35 1.53 5.58 -0.41
N ALA A 36 2.49 5.21 0.44
CA ALA A 36 3.24 6.16 1.27
C ALA A 36 4.03 7.17 0.42
N GLU A 37 4.71 6.72 -0.65
CA GLU A 37 5.40 7.60 -1.60
C GLU A 37 4.43 8.61 -2.23
N PHE A 38 3.27 8.14 -2.69
CA PHE A 38 2.23 8.99 -3.25
C PHE A 38 1.74 10.03 -2.23
N ILE A 39 1.44 9.61 -1.00
CA ILE A 39 1.00 10.53 0.06
C ILE A 39 2.08 11.58 0.34
N ARG A 40 3.33 11.16 0.54
CA ARG A 40 4.46 12.08 0.79
C ARG A 40 4.59 13.14 -0.32
N LEU A 41 4.49 12.74 -1.58
CA LEU A 41 4.59 13.66 -2.73
C LEU A 41 3.43 14.68 -2.79
N ASN A 42 2.26 14.32 -2.28
CA ASN A 42 1.10 15.22 -2.25
C ASN A 42 1.05 16.12 -1.00
N LEU A 43 1.90 15.86 0.00
CA LEU A 43 1.96 16.63 1.24
C LEU A 43 3.16 17.59 1.31
N VAL A 44 3.96 17.69 0.24
CA VAL A 44 5.23 18.45 0.21
C VAL A 44 5.07 19.93 0.59
N ASP A 45 3.91 20.52 0.29
CA ASP A 45 3.63 21.94 0.56
C ASP A 45 2.90 22.19 1.90
N ILE A 46 2.63 21.13 2.67
CA ILE A 46 1.95 21.23 3.97
C ILE A 46 3.00 21.13 5.08
N HIS A 47 3.16 22.20 5.85
CA HIS A 47 4.05 22.18 7.00
C HIS A 47 3.50 21.28 8.11
N SER A 48 4.25 20.24 8.50
CA SER A 48 3.90 19.30 9.58
C SER A 48 2.49 18.68 9.44
N PRO A 49 2.20 17.95 8.35
CA PRO A 49 0.88 17.40 8.11
C PRO A 49 0.53 16.31 9.14
N LYS A 50 -0.74 16.25 9.52
CA LYS A 50 -1.32 15.12 10.25
C LYS A 50 -2.09 14.25 9.28
N ILE A 51 -1.83 12.95 9.31
CA ILE A 51 -2.39 11.98 8.37
C ILE A 51 -3.32 11.07 9.16
N GLY A 52 -4.54 10.88 8.68
CA GLY A 52 -5.45 9.87 9.24
C GLY A 52 -5.61 8.72 8.26
N ILE A 53 -5.41 7.48 8.73
CA ILE A 53 -5.58 6.27 7.92
C ILE A 53 -6.74 5.45 8.46
N VAL A 54 -7.72 5.16 7.61
CA VAL A 54 -8.89 4.35 7.95
C VAL A 54 -8.79 3.00 7.24
N CYS A 55 -8.45 1.96 7.99
CA CYS A 55 -8.27 0.61 7.47
C CYS A 55 -9.55 -0.22 7.58
N GLY A 56 -9.94 -0.88 6.48
CA GLY A 56 -10.95 -1.93 6.50
C GLY A 56 -10.38 -3.27 6.99
N LYS A 57 -11.21 -4.31 7.04
CA LYS A 57 -10.84 -5.65 7.53
C LYS A 57 -10.12 -6.58 6.52
N GLY A 58 -9.87 -6.11 5.29
CA GLY A 58 -9.33 -6.92 4.19
C GLY A 58 -7.92 -6.49 3.77
N ASN A 59 -7.45 -7.02 2.63
CA ASN A 59 -6.10 -6.75 2.12
C ASN A 59 -5.81 -5.24 1.96
N ASN A 60 -6.77 -4.47 1.44
CA ASN A 60 -6.63 -3.01 1.35
C ASN A 60 -6.42 -2.33 2.71
N GLY A 61 -6.95 -2.92 3.79
CA GLY A 61 -6.69 -2.46 5.15
C GLY A 61 -5.25 -2.73 5.57
N GLY A 62 -4.70 -3.88 5.19
CA GLY A 62 -3.29 -4.20 5.34
C GLY A 62 -2.38 -3.27 4.54
N ASP A 63 -2.73 -2.94 3.29
CA ASP A 63 -1.99 -1.96 2.48
C ASP A 63 -1.98 -0.58 3.16
N GLY A 64 -3.11 -0.16 3.72
CA GLY A 64 -3.22 1.07 4.49
C GLY A 64 -2.35 1.05 5.75
N PHE A 65 -2.32 -0.07 6.48
CA PHE A 65 -1.45 -0.24 7.65
C PHE A 65 0.02 -0.18 7.26
N ALA A 66 0.44 -0.89 6.21
CA ALA A 66 1.81 -0.88 5.69
C ALA A 66 2.24 0.53 5.22
N ALA A 67 1.33 1.28 4.58
CA ALA A 67 1.58 2.67 4.24
C ALA A 67 1.75 3.56 5.49
N GLY A 68 0.90 3.35 6.51
CA GLY A 68 0.98 4.07 7.77
C GLY A 68 2.28 3.82 8.53
N GLU A 69 2.69 2.56 8.63
CA GLU A 69 3.98 2.19 9.20
C GLU A 69 5.13 2.89 8.46
N ARG A 70 5.12 2.87 7.12
CA ARG A 70 6.15 3.53 6.32
C ARG A 70 6.19 5.04 6.55
N LEU A 71 5.04 5.70 6.56
CA LEU A 71 4.93 7.14 6.81
C LEU A 71 5.40 7.50 8.22
N HIS A 72 5.04 6.69 9.22
CA HIS A 72 5.52 6.85 10.60
C HIS A 72 7.05 6.75 10.68
N LEU A 73 7.66 5.75 10.03
CA LEU A 73 9.11 5.60 9.94
C LEU A 73 9.80 6.76 9.21
N TRP A 74 9.11 7.44 8.31
CA TRP A 74 9.59 8.66 7.64
C TRP A 74 9.37 9.94 8.47
N GLY A 75 8.84 9.83 9.69
CA GLY A 75 8.67 10.96 10.61
C GLY A 75 7.36 11.73 10.44
N PHE A 76 6.40 11.21 9.68
CA PHE A 76 5.08 11.82 9.60
C PHE A 76 4.25 11.54 10.86
N ASN A 77 3.35 12.47 11.18
CA ASN A 77 2.35 12.27 12.21
C ASN A 77 1.15 11.55 11.58
N VAL A 78 1.03 10.25 11.84
CA VAL A 78 0.04 9.31 11.31
C VAL A 78 -0.73 8.70 12.47
#